data_AF-A0A970ESL4-F1
#
_entry.id   AF-A0A970ESL4-F1
#
_cell.length_a   1.000
_cell.length_b   1.000
_cell.length_c   1.000
_cell.angle_alpha   90.00
_cell.angle_beta   90.00
_cell.angle_gamma   90.00
#
_symmetry.space_group_name_H-M   'P 1'
#
loop_
_entity.id
_entity.type
_entity.pdbx_description
1 polymer ?
#
loop_
_entity_poly.entity_id
_entity_poly.type
_entity_poly.pdbx_seq_one_letter_code
_entity_poly.pdbx_strand_id
1 'polypeptide(L)'
;MVDINNENIALNEPDCIDDGGINIDKTTDTDTNEVINNIFTDDASDVPGEEKKSTVKKHRFAIALLIYCSALTIVFAAGLFVLWRYLVAYEKSLPDTAVEEFIEGIDADFIQSMLSEIAAPYVTPFEDADEIIRNIASSLDYDSLICIKDRTEYTSDNPVYVIMSGSRKLFRVWLVKSGEPLGFGLYPFKAGGFDIYSDTLFKPEFSINAAIPEGAVIYVNGIAVDEKYAVGKMTSNDFSTLENPEVYSEWTKYKIKNLYFEPQYHVELDGVHLDWAKSHDTYVFFESGTGIADYTLTVPKKADVTVNGRSIGDEYLTSGGSYDTNGYETKGEEYKVYTFTGLFTPPDITIKIGDKEYIPVRDDLTYTLDYPSELKYKAVIDVPKGYTPTVNGVKLTDDYIVDTKSAYAGLEELSKYLKLSPTVVTYEIDGFFKKPDVKVDGCDIVITEEDNKILFDASRLPTDKIKSECIAAAEEYVKRYIHYMSRGFDNLDENYKSVVEMMISGTASYKMMGRLKSDSLVWVTPATTTYNSFSTRVTRVYSDECVVCESEYDVTQNTSGIKNNHSGKISVVLIKVNEKWLVASITLSE
;
A
#
# COMPACT_ATOMS: atom_id res chain seq x y z
N MET A 1 -27.19 -26.50 6.76
CA MET A 1 -27.40 -26.11 5.35
C MET A 1 -26.19 -25.35 4.82
N VAL A 2 -25.00 -25.91 4.58
CA VAL A 2 -24.47 -27.27 4.85
C VAL A 2 -25.43 -28.42 4.52
N ASP A 3 -25.31 -28.95 3.29
CA ASP A 3 -25.37 -30.37 2.92
C ASP A 3 -24.25 -30.50 1.85
N ILE A 4 -23.13 -31.18 2.09
CA ILE A 4 -22.94 -32.64 2.22
C ILE A 4 -23.12 -33.35 0.86
N ASN A 5 -22.01 -33.89 0.36
CA ASN A 5 -21.96 -35.22 -0.27
C ASN A 5 -20.54 -35.78 -0.18
N ASN A 6 -20.43 -37.01 0.33
CA ASN A 6 -19.22 -37.83 0.33
C ASN A 6 -19.00 -38.42 -1.11
N GLU A 7 -17.99 -39.25 -1.44
CA GLU A 7 -17.10 -40.09 -0.63
C GLU A 7 -15.86 -40.56 -1.44
N ASN A 8 -15.02 -41.40 -0.82
CA ASN A 8 -13.96 -42.23 -1.41
C ASN A 8 -12.63 -41.56 -1.80
N ILE A 9 -11.71 -41.50 -0.83
CA ILE A 9 -10.29 -41.76 -1.06
C ILE A 9 -9.93 -42.98 -0.19
N ALA A 10 -9.33 -44.01 -0.78
CA ALA A 10 -8.97 -45.24 -0.08
C ALA A 10 -7.49 -45.25 0.32
N LEU A 11 -7.22 -45.71 1.55
CA LEU A 11 -5.89 -46.12 1.98
C LEU A 11 -5.57 -47.51 1.41
N ASN A 12 -4.33 -47.72 0.96
CA ASN A 12 -3.49 -48.83 1.40
C ASN A 12 -2.05 -48.67 0.86
N GLU A 13 -1.12 -49.30 1.59
CA GLU A 13 0.32 -49.23 1.36
C GLU A 13 0.77 -50.24 0.27
N PRO A 14 1.90 -49.98 -0.43
CA PRO A 14 2.54 -50.98 -1.28
C PRO A 14 3.59 -51.79 -0.50
N ASP A 15 3.48 -53.12 -0.54
CA ASP A 15 4.44 -54.06 0.07
C ASP A 15 5.87 -53.92 -0.47
N CYS A 16 6.84 -54.25 0.38
CA CYS A 16 8.27 -54.27 0.05
C CYS A 16 8.68 -55.52 -0.77
N ILE A 17 9.77 -55.42 -1.53
CA ILE A 17 10.39 -56.56 -2.22
C ILE A 17 11.69 -57.00 -1.52
N ASP A 18 11.69 -58.28 -1.19
CA ASP A 18 12.78 -59.25 -0.97
C ASP A 18 14.25 -58.82 -1.23
N ASP A 19 15.13 -59.14 -0.29
CA ASP A 19 16.38 -59.85 -0.58
C ASP A 19 16.88 -60.60 0.69
N GLY A 20 17.32 -61.86 0.54
CA GLY A 20 17.48 -62.80 1.67
C GLY A 20 18.91 -62.98 2.24
N GLY A 21 19.02 -63.24 3.56
CA GLY A 21 20.31 -63.44 4.24
C GLY A 21 20.27 -64.27 5.54
N ILE A 22 20.62 -65.56 5.43
CA ILE A 22 20.87 -66.58 6.50
C ILE A 22 21.81 -66.02 7.62
N ASN A 23 21.75 -66.32 8.94
CA ASN A 23 21.75 -67.65 9.61
C ASN A 23 21.81 -67.58 11.18
N ILE A 24 21.70 -68.74 11.87
CA ILE A 24 22.12 -69.12 13.27
C ILE A 24 21.29 -68.66 14.50
N ASP A 25 20.28 -69.48 14.86
CA ASP A 25 20.20 -70.38 16.05
C ASP A 25 20.53 -69.95 17.53
N LYS A 26 19.78 -70.54 18.48
CA LYS A 26 19.94 -70.68 19.97
C LYS A 26 19.59 -69.56 20.99
N THR A 27 18.35 -69.65 21.48
CA THR A 27 17.93 -69.94 22.90
C THR A 27 18.89 -69.78 24.09
N THR A 28 18.37 -69.19 25.18
CA THR A 28 18.38 -69.71 26.59
C THR A 28 17.01 -69.38 27.22
N ASP A 29 16.35 -70.27 27.97
CA ASP A 29 16.35 -70.45 29.45
C ASP A 29 16.06 -69.14 30.25
N THR A 30 15.30 -69.10 31.35
CA THR A 30 14.71 -70.11 32.29
C THR A 30 13.47 -69.47 33.00
N ASP A 31 12.61 -70.04 33.87
CA ASP A 31 12.38 -71.35 34.52
C ASP A 31 10.89 -71.42 35.01
N THR A 32 10.47 -72.52 35.65
CA THR A 32 9.58 -72.65 36.84
C THR A 32 8.34 -73.58 36.77
N ASN A 33 8.43 -74.62 37.61
CA ASN A 33 7.41 -75.17 38.53
C ASN A 33 6.22 -76.05 38.09
N GLU A 34 6.14 -77.16 38.83
CA GLU A 34 4.96 -77.93 39.29
C GLU A 34 3.82 -78.32 38.33
N VAL A 35 3.57 -79.64 38.24
CA VAL A 35 2.40 -80.24 38.93
C VAL A 35 2.58 -81.76 39.08
N ILE A 36 2.05 -82.30 40.18
CA ILE A 36 2.08 -83.73 40.55
C ILE A 36 0.91 -84.48 39.89
N ASN A 37 1.13 -85.66 39.29
CA ASN A 37 0.36 -86.86 39.64
C ASN A 37 0.86 -88.22 39.09
N ASN A 38 0.41 -89.26 39.79
CA ASN A 38 0.67 -90.69 39.59
C ASN A 38 -0.04 -91.28 38.36
N ILE A 39 0.39 -92.49 37.93
CA ILE A 39 -0.49 -93.68 37.72
C ILE A 39 0.37 -94.94 37.40
N PHE A 40 0.19 -96.00 38.22
CA PHE A 40 0.20 -97.48 37.98
C PHE A 40 1.10 -98.14 36.89
N THR A 41 1.69 -99.35 37.05
CA THR A 41 1.95 -100.32 38.16
C THR A 41 2.92 -101.43 37.65
N ASP A 42 3.46 -102.26 38.57
CA ASP A 42 3.75 -103.72 38.53
C ASP A 42 3.87 -104.46 37.16
N ASP A 43 4.78 -105.40 36.89
CA ASP A 43 5.34 -106.53 37.68
C ASP A 43 6.86 -106.71 37.38
N ALA A 44 7.76 -107.29 38.19
CA ALA A 44 7.79 -108.34 39.22
C ALA A 44 8.42 -109.69 38.75
N SER A 45 9.47 -110.10 39.46
CA SER A 45 10.04 -111.46 39.64
C SER A 45 10.86 -112.19 38.53
N ASP A 46 11.94 -112.79 39.04
CA ASP A 46 12.53 -114.12 38.73
C ASP A 46 13.54 -114.43 37.60
N VAL A 47 14.34 -115.44 37.96
CA VAL A 47 15.63 -116.00 37.48
C VAL A 47 15.54 -117.51 37.86
N PRO A 48 16.18 -118.51 37.19
CA PRO A 48 17.29 -118.49 36.24
C PRO A 48 17.09 -119.34 34.94
N GLY A 49 18.14 -119.43 34.12
CA GLY A 49 18.32 -120.53 33.16
C GLY A 49 19.75 -120.60 32.60
N GLU A 50 20.47 -121.71 32.81
CA GLU A 50 21.75 -121.98 32.13
C GLU A 50 21.51 -122.64 30.76
N GLU A 51 22.29 -122.28 29.73
CA GLU A 51 23.14 -123.27 29.04
C GLU A 51 24.29 -122.63 28.24
N LYS A 52 25.16 -123.47 27.65
CA LYS A 52 26.51 -123.09 27.18
C LYS A 52 26.64 -123.12 25.65
N LYS A 53 27.37 -122.15 25.06
CA LYS A 53 28.68 -122.41 24.39
C LYS A 53 29.33 -121.24 23.63
N SER A 54 30.66 -121.39 23.54
CA SER A 54 31.61 -120.89 22.51
C SER A 54 32.40 -119.61 22.82
N THR A 55 33.61 -119.54 22.25
CA THR A 55 34.72 -118.70 22.73
C THR A 55 35.38 -117.89 21.62
N VAL A 56 35.58 -116.59 21.85
CA VAL A 56 36.59 -115.79 21.11
C VAL A 56 37.34 -114.88 22.08
N LYS A 57 38.67 -114.82 21.95
CA LYS A 57 39.55 -114.01 22.83
C LYS A 57 39.46 -112.52 22.50
N LYS A 58 38.68 -111.73 23.25
CA LYS A 58 38.69 -110.24 23.19
C LYS A 58 39.17 -109.52 24.46
N HIS A 59 39.31 -110.22 25.59
CA HIS A 59 39.43 -109.64 26.93
C HIS A 59 40.66 -108.73 27.17
N ARG A 60 41.78 -108.92 26.47
CA ARG A 60 42.96 -108.03 26.61
C ARG A 60 42.90 -106.78 25.71
N PHE A 61 42.41 -106.92 24.48
CA PHE A 61 42.26 -105.79 23.56
C PHE A 61 41.20 -104.80 24.07
N ALA A 62 40.06 -105.30 24.57
CA ALA A 62 39.00 -104.46 25.13
C ALA A 62 39.47 -103.64 26.36
N ILE A 63 40.29 -104.23 27.25
CA ILE A 63 40.83 -103.52 28.42
C ILE A 63 41.89 -102.48 27.99
N ALA A 64 42.80 -102.83 27.08
CA ALA A 64 43.77 -101.87 26.56
C ALA A 64 43.10 -100.69 25.84
N LEU A 65 42.04 -100.97 25.07
CA LEU A 65 41.22 -99.95 24.41
C LEU A 65 40.45 -99.10 25.43
N LEU A 66 39.87 -99.69 26.49
CA LEU A 66 39.22 -98.94 27.56
C LEU A 66 40.19 -98.01 28.30
N ILE A 67 41.42 -98.46 28.60
CA ILE A 67 42.44 -97.62 29.23
C ILE A 67 42.87 -96.49 28.28
N TYR A 68 43.09 -96.80 26.99
CA TYR A 68 43.41 -95.79 25.97
C TYR A 68 42.29 -94.76 25.81
N CYS A 69 41.04 -95.19 25.66
CA CYS A 69 39.87 -94.31 25.59
C CYS A 69 39.70 -93.50 26.88
N SER A 70 39.92 -94.08 28.07
CA SER A 70 39.84 -93.33 29.33
C SER A 70 40.91 -92.25 29.43
N ALA A 71 42.16 -92.56 29.05
CA ALA A 71 43.24 -91.58 29.00
C ALA A 71 42.98 -90.49 27.94
N LEU A 72 42.45 -90.87 26.78
CA LEU A 72 42.05 -89.94 25.72
C LEU A 72 40.91 -89.01 26.20
N THR A 73 39.90 -89.55 26.90
CA THR A 73 38.80 -88.77 27.50
C THR A 73 39.31 -87.83 28.59
N ILE A 74 40.29 -88.23 29.41
CA ILE A 74 40.92 -87.34 30.41
C ILE A 74 41.69 -86.21 29.70
N VAL A 75 42.41 -86.50 28.61
CA VAL A 75 43.09 -85.47 27.80
C VAL A 75 42.09 -84.53 27.13
N PHE A 76 40.99 -85.03 26.58
CA PHE A 76 39.91 -84.19 26.05
C PHE A 76 39.23 -83.35 27.14
N ALA A 77 38.96 -83.91 28.32
CA ALA A 77 38.37 -83.18 29.43
C ALA A 77 39.31 -82.09 29.97
N ALA A 78 40.61 -82.36 30.06
CA ALA A 78 41.61 -81.35 30.40
C ALA A 78 41.72 -80.25 29.32
N GLY A 79 41.68 -80.64 28.04
CA GLY A 79 41.65 -79.70 26.91
C GLY A 79 40.40 -78.83 26.92
N LEU A 80 39.22 -79.40 27.16
CA LEU A 80 37.96 -78.67 27.31
C LEU A 80 37.95 -77.76 28.53
N PHE A 81 38.55 -78.16 29.65
CA PHE A 81 38.68 -77.30 30.84
C PHE A 81 39.61 -76.11 30.58
N VAL A 82 40.75 -76.31 29.91
CA VAL A 82 41.66 -75.21 29.52
C VAL A 82 41.00 -74.32 28.47
N LEU A 83 40.27 -74.88 27.50
CA LEU A 83 39.51 -74.13 26.50
C LEU A 83 38.39 -73.30 27.16
N TRP A 84 37.63 -73.87 28.10
CA TRP A 84 36.60 -73.13 28.84
C TRP A 84 37.20 -72.00 29.68
N ARG A 85 38.33 -72.25 30.37
CA ARG A 85 39.06 -71.20 31.08
C ARG A 85 39.65 -70.13 30.15
N TYR A 86 40.03 -70.48 28.93
CA TYR A 86 40.43 -69.52 27.91
C TYR A 86 39.22 -68.70 27.42
N LEU A 87 38.08 -69.34 27.14
CA LEU A 87 36.86 -68.66 26.68
C LEU A 87 36.37 -67.64 27.71
N VAL A 88 36.29 -68.01 29.00
CA VAL A 88 35.91 -67.09 30.09
C VAL A 88 36.92 -65.95 30.28
N ALA A 89 38.21 -66.16 29.97
CA ALA A 89 39.23 -65.11 29.99
C ALA A 89 39.18 -64.22 28.73
N TYR A 90 38.77 -64.78 27.59
CA TYR A 90 38.63 -64.11 26.30
C TYR A 90 37.40 -63.20 26.29
N GLU A 91 36.25 -63.73 26.68
CA GLU A 91 34.99 -63.01 26.90
C GLU A 91 35.19 -61.79 27.81
N LYS A 92 35.81 -61.98 28.99
CA LYS A 92 36.17 -60.89 29.91
C LYS A 92 37.30 -59.96 29.45
N SER A 93 37.88 -60.22 28.27
CA SER A 93 38.83 -59.33 27.60
C SER A 93 38.26 -58.65 26.35
N LEU A 94 36.99 -58.90 26.02
CA LEU A 94 36.29 -58.17 24.98
C LEU A 94 36.07 -56.72 25.44
N PRO A 95 36.36 -55.71 24.59
CA PRO A 95 36.06 -54.33 24.95
C PRO A 95 34.56 -54.03 25.04
N ASP A 96 33.73 -54.83 24.36
CA ASP A 96 32.27 -54.65 24.31
C ASP A 96 31.64 -54.67 25.72
N THR A 97 31.99 -55.64 26.57
CA THR A 97 31.55 -55.70 27.99
C THR A 97 31.96 -54.47 28.83
N ALA A 98 33.06 -53.82 28.48
CA ALA A 98 33.58 -52.66 29.20
C ALA A 98 33.00 -51.31 28.71
N VAL A 99 32.26 -51.30 27.60
CA VAL A 99 31.37 -50.18 27.23
C VAL A 99 29.93 -50.45 27.66
N GLU A 100 29.48 -51.71 27.74
CA GLU A 100 28.22 -52.09 28.39
C GLU A 100 28.19 -51.64 29.87
N GLU A 101 29.22 -51.97 30.67
CA GLU A 101 29.38 -51.49 32.06
C GLU A 101 29.40 -49.94 32.18
N PHE A 102 29.85 -49.23 31.14
CA PHE A 102 29.78 -47.77 31.11
C PHE A 102 28.37 -47.26 30.77
N ILE A 103 27.63 -47.94 29.88
CA ILE A 103 26.26 -47.59 29.51
C ILE A 103 25.28 -47.82 30.66
N GLU A 104 25.44 -48.90 31.43
CA GLU A 104 24.67 -49.15 32.67
C GLU A 104 24.80 -48.02 33.71
N GLY A 105 25.86 -47.20 33.63
CA GLY A 105 26.08 -46.02 34.47
C GLY A 105 25.55 -44.69 33.89
N ILE A 106 24.89 -44.68 32.74
CA ILE A 106 24.33 -43.46 32.12
C ILE A 106 22.86 -43.31 32.52
N ASP A 107 22.59 -42.40 33.46
CA ASP A 107 21.24 -41.99 33.84
C ASP A 107 21.01 -40.47 33.67
N ALA A 108 19.83 -40.01 34.05
CA ALA A 108 19.45 -38.60 33.95
C ALA A 108 20.26 -37.69 34.89
N ASP A 109 20.72 -38.18 36.05
CA ASP A 109 21.49 -37.37 37.01
C ASP A 109 22.95 -37.26 36.55
N PHE A 110 23.53 -38.32 35.99
CA PHE A 110 24.83 -38.32 35.33
C PHE A 110 24.84 -37.34 34.15
N ILE A 111 23.83 -37.40 33.26
CA ILE A 111 23.71 -36.46 32.14
C ILE A 111 23.56 -35.01 32.64
N GLN A 112 22.69 -34.75 33.61
CA GLN A 112 22.51 -33.39 34.15
C GLN A 112 23.79 -32.84 34.79
N SER A 113 24.51 -33.65 35.59
CA SER A 113 25.78 -33.24 36.19
C SER A 113 26.83 -32.92 35.12
N MET A 114 26.99 -33.79 34.11
CA MET A 114 27.96 -33.58 33.04
C MET A 114 27.62 -32.38 32.16
N LEU A 115 26.34 -32.17 31.82
CA LEU A 115 25.89 -30.99 31.08
C LEU A 115 26.12 -29.70 31.86
N SER A 116 25.90 -29.70 33.18
CA SER A 116 26.10 -28.53 34.04
C SER A 116 27.55 -28.02 34.03
N GLU A 117 28.53 -28.92 33.93
CA GLU A 117 29.95 -28.53 33.82
C GLU A 117 30.31 -27.87 32.48
N ILE A 118 29.55 -28.14 31.40
CA ILE A 118 29.87 -27.71 30.03
C ILE A 118 28.88 -26.72 29.40
N ALA A 119 27.76 -26.39 30.07
CA ALA A 119 26.68 -25.59 29.47
C ALA A 119 27.03 -24.11 29.23
N ALA A 120 27.95 -23.53 30.00
CA ALA A 120 28.24 -22.10 30.02
C ALA A 120 28.48 -21.42 28.64
N PRO A 121 29.23 -21.99 27.67
CA PRO A 121 29.37 -21.42 26.32
C PRO A 121 28.16 -21.66 25.38
N TYR A 122 27.20 -22.51 25.76
CA TYR A 122 26.06 -22.91 24.93
C TYR A 122 24.73 -22.23 25.32
N VAL A 123 24.61 -21.73 26.55
CA VAL A 123 23.40 -21.05 27.06
C VAL A 123 23.49 -19.53 26.90
N THR A 124 22.34 -18.86 26.77
CA THR A 124 22.24 -17.40 26.73
C THR A 124 21.89 -16.83 28.11
N PRO A 125 22.15 -15.54 28.40
CA PRO A 125 21.66 -14.91 29.63
C PRO A 125 20.14 -14.62 29.61
N PHE A 126 19.39 -15.13 28.62
CA PHE A 126 17.96 -14.87 28.42
C PHE A 126 17.07 -16.09 28.76
N GLU A 127 17.65 -17.18 29.26
CA GLU A 127 16.97 -18.45 29.55
C GLU A 127 17.55 -19.09 30.83
N ASP A 128 16.77 -19.94 31.52
CA ASP A 128 17.31 -20.74 32.63
C ASP A 128 18.20 -21.86 32.08
N ALA A 129 19.50 -21.78 32.38
CA ALA A 129 20.48 -22.79 32.01
C ALA A 129 20.12 -24.17 32.58
N ASP A 130 19.60 -24.23 33.80
CA ASP A 130 19.20 -25.50 34.42
C ASP A 130 17.94 -26.06 33.73
N GLU A 131 17.06 -25.21 33.17
CA GLU A 131 15.89 -25.65 32.40
C GLU A 131 16.30 -26.24 31.04
N ILE A 132 17.26 -25.61 30.36
CA ILE A 132 17.86 -26.15 29.13
C ILE A 132 18.50 -27.51 29.43
N ILE A 133 19.27 -27.63 30.51
CA ILE A 133 19.93 -28.89 30.92
C ILE A 133 18.89 -29.98 31.25
N ARG A 134 17.87 -29.67 32.06
CA ARG A 134 16.76 -30.58 32.39
C ARG A 134 16.01 -31.05 31.15
N ASN A 135 15.73 -30.15 30.21
CA ASN A 135 15.02 -30.47 28.96
C ASN A 135 15.86 -31.37 28.04
N ILE A 136 17.16 -31.05 27.85
CA ILE A 136 18.07 -31.90 27.07
C ILE A 136 18.12 -33.30 27.68
N ALA A 137 18.35 -33.42 29.00
CA ALA A 137 18.43 -34.71 29.69
C ALA A 137 17.12 -35.52 29.59
N SER A 138 15.97 -34.87 29.79
CA SER A 138 14.64 -35.51 29.72
C SER A 138 14.22 -35.88 28.29
N SER A 139 14.93 -35.38 27.27
CA SER A 139 14.67 -35.68 25.85
C SER A 139 15.51 -36.85 25.30
N LEU A 140 16.28 -37.54 26.15
CA LEU A 140 17.04 -38.73 25.79
C LEU A 140 16.26 -40.01 26.15
N ASP A 141 16.29 -40.98 25.25
CA ASP A 141 15.93 -42.36 25.56
C ASP A 141 17.16 -43.06 26.14
N TYR A 142 17.05 -43.47 27.42
CA TYR A 142 18.09 -44.16 28.18
C TYR A 142 17.99 -45.69 28.05
N ASP A 143 16.78 -46.21 27.82
CA ASP A 143 16.54 -47.65 27.65
C ASP A 143 16.99 -48.15 26.27
N SER A 144 17.08 -47.25 25.28
CA SER A 144 17.51 -47.55 23.91
C SER A 144 18.93 -47.05 23.55
N LEU A 145 19.83 -46.89 24.52
CA LEU A 145 21.21 -46.46 24.25
C LEU A 145 21.99 -47.50 23.41
N ILE A 146 22.61 -47.04 22.32
CA ILE A 146 23.43 -47.89 21.44
C ILE A 146 24.87 -47.39 21.38
N CYS A 147 25.84 -48.32 21.36
CA CYS A 147 27.23 -48.00 21.05
C CYS A 147 27.63 -48.48 19.65
N ILE A 148 28.39 -47.66 18.93
CA ILE A 148 29.04 -48.02 17.67
C ILE A 148 30.55 -47.81 17.78
N LYS A 149 31.33 -48.69 17.13
CA LYS A 149 32.81 -48.59 17.11
C LYS A 149 33.21 -47.39 16.25
N ASP A 150 34.06 -46.51 16.79
CA ASP A 150 34.48 -45.31 16.06
C ASP A 150 35.30 -45.68 14.82
N ARG A 151 34.87 -45.20 13.65
CA ARG A 151 35.45 -45.62 12.36
C ARG A 151 36.82 -45.00 12.06
N THR A 152 37.27 -44.05 12.87
CA THR A 152 38.52 -43.30 12.70
C THR A 152 39.56 -43.64 13.75
N GLU A 153 39.15 -43.97 14.98
CA GLU A 153 40.06 -44.12 16.12
C GLU A 153 40.04 -45.52 16.77
N TYR A 154 39.04 -46.37 16.51
CA TYR A 154 38.99 -47.71 17.10
C TYR A 154 40.18 -48.56 16.66
N THR A 155 40.92 -49.11 17.63
CA THR A 155 41.93 -50.15 17.41
C THR A 155 41.74 -51.28 18.43
N SER A 156 42.23 -52.49 18.12
CA SER A 156 42.14 -53.64 19.04
C SER A 156 42.91 -53.46 20.36
N ASP A 157 43.89 -52.55 20.39
CA ASP A 157 44.66 -52.20 21.60
C ASP A 157 44.11 -50.97 22.34
N ASN A 158 43.48 -50.03 21.60
CA ASN A 158 42.82 -48.84 22.13
C ASN A 158 41.41 -48.74 21.50
N PRO A 159 40.41 -49.41 22.08
CA PRO A 159 39.04 -49.41 21.58
C PRO A 159 38.36 -48.05 21.84
N VAL A 160 37.66 -47.50 20.83
CA VAL A 160 36.93 -46.23 20.95
C VAL A 160 35.51 -46.40 20.44
N TYR A 161 34.53 -46.00 21.23
CA TYR A 161 33.09 -46.16 20.96
C TYR A 161 32.39 -44.80 20.97
N VAL A 162 31.37 -44.68 20.12
CA VAL A 162 30.42 -43.57 20.14
C VAL A 162 29.09 -44.08 20.69
N ILE A 163 28.62 -43.48 21.78
CA ILE A 163 27.33 -43.80 22.39
C ILE A 163 26.26 -42.84 21.86
N MET A 164 25.09 -43.36 21.54
CA MET A 164 23.98 -42.64 20.93
C MET A 164 22.64 -42.96 21.60
N SER A 165 21.77 -41.96 21.67
CA SER A 165 20.32 -42.14 21.93
C SER A 165 19.57 -41.83 20.63
N GLY A 166 18.94 -42.84 20.05
CA GLY A 166 18.37 -42.76 18.70
C GLY A 166 19.41 -42.32 17.65
N SER A 167 19.22 -41.13 17.07
CA SER A 167 20.14 -40.51 16.10
C SER A 167 21.10 -39.48 16.70
N ARG A 168 20.96 -39.13 17.99
CA ARG A 168 21.81 -38.15 18.69
C ARG A 168 23.04 -38.85 19.25
N LYS A 169 24.23 -38.29 19.02
CA LYS A 169 25.45 -38.72 19.72
C LYS A 169 25.46 -38.12 21.12
N LEU A 170 25.91 -38.90 22.11
CA LEU A 170 26.07 -38.44 23.48
C LEU A 170 27.56 -38.33 23.82
N PHE A 171 28.28 -39.45 23.69
CA PHE A 171 29.65 -39.60 24.17
C PHE A 171 30.58 -40.23 23.14
N ARG A 172 31.87 -39.89 23.20
CA ARG A 172 33.00 -40.62 22.62
C ARG A 172 33.79 -41.22 23.79
N VAL A 173 33.72 -42.53 23.98
CA VAL A 173 34.36 -43.25 25.11
C VAL A 173 35.57 -44.02 24.59
N TRP A 174 36.73 -43.87 25.24
CA TRP A 174 37.91 -44.71 24.95
C TRP A 174 38.17 -45.69 26.09
N LEU A 175 38.50 -46.93 25.74
CA LEU A 175 38.72 -48.01 26.69
C LEU A 175 40.21 -48.29 26.87
N VAL A 176 40.61 -48.59 28.10
CA VAL A 176 42.00 -48.90 28.47
C VAL A 176 42.08 -50.24 29.20
N LYS A 177 43.18 -50.97 28.98
CA LYS A 177 43.45 -52.24 29.67
C LYS A 177 43.66 -51.97 31.16
N SER A 178 43.00 -52.74 32.03
CA SER A 178 42.94 -52.45 33.48
C SER A 178 42.82 -53.72 34.33
N GLY A 179 43.43 -53.72 35.50
CA GLY A 179 43.41 -54.85 36.43
C GLY A 179 44.50 -55.89 36.18
N GLU A 180 44.41 -57.00 36.89
CA GLU A 180 45.35 -58.14 36.76
C GLU A 180 45.11 -58.92 35.45
N PRO A 181 46.14 -59.57 34.87
CA PRO A 181 45.98 -60.39 33.67
C PRO A 181 45.03 -61.58 33.93
N LEU A 182 44.09 -61.82 33.01
CA LEU A 182 43.11 -62.91 33.10
C LEU A 182 43.70 -64.31 32.81
N GLY A 183 45.00 -64.37 32.53
CA GLY A 183 45.69 -65.51 31.95
C GLY A 183 45.86 -65.37 30.44
N PHE A 184 46.68 -66.25 29.84
CA PHE A 184 46.90 -66.32 28.38
C PHE A 184 47.37 -65.02 27.67
N GLY A 185 47.79 -63.99 28.42
CA GLY A 185 48.15 -62.67 27.89
C GLY A 185 46.96 -61.71 27.72
N LEU A 186 45.77 -62.10 28.18
CA LEU A 186 44.52 -61.35 28.09
C LEU A 186 44.36 -60.42 29.31
N TYR A 187 43.72 -59.27 29.10
CA TYR A 187 43.47 -58.24 30.11
C TYR A 187 42.01 -57.77 30.03
N PRO A 188 41.39 -57.39 31.15
CA PRO A 188 40.12 -56.65 31.13
C PRO A 188 40.31 -55.26 30.53
N PHE A 189 39.22 -54.69 30.00
CA PHE A 189 39.12 -53.26 29.68
C PHE A 189 38.29 -52.53 30.71
N LYS A 190 38.35 -51.19 30.71
CA LYS A 190 37.38 -50.28 31.34
C LYS A 190 37.37 -48.95 30.58
N ALA A 191 36.41 -48.07 30.87
CA ALA A 191 36.48 -46.67 30.46
C ALA A 191 37.77 -45.99 30.98
N GLY A 192 38.58 -45.47 30.05
CA GLY A 192 39.74 -44.62 30.33
C GLY A 192 39.41 -43.13 30.36
N GLY A 193 38.21 -42.77 29.92
CA GLY A 193 37.69 -41.41 29.82
C GLY A 193 36.67 -41.31 28.69
N PHE A 194 36.00 -40.16 28.59
CA PHE A 194 35.07 -39.86 27.52
C PHE A 194 35.04 -38.35 27.19
N ASP A 195 34.70 -38.03 25.94
CA ASP A 195 34.29 -36.67 25.54
C ASP A 195 32.78 -36.64 25.31
N ILE A 196 32.18 -35.45 25.42
CA ILE A 196 30.75 -35.22 25.14
C ILE A 196 30.61 -34.60 23.75
N TYR A 197 29.65 -35.08 22.96
CA TYR A 197 29.29 -34.46 21.67
C TYR A 197 28.36 -33.25 21.89
N SER A 198 28.87 -32.23 22.58
CA SER A 198 28.16 -31.03 23.03
C SER A 198 27.35 -30.35 21.92
N ASP A 199 27.96 -30.11 20.76
CA ASP A 199 27.31 -29.51 19.57
C ASP A 199 26.14 -30.34 19.00
N THR A 200 25.96 -31.58 19.45
CA THR A 200 24.82 -32.43 19.05
C THR A 200 23.73 -32.55 20.12
N LEU A 201 24.02 -32.10 21.35
CA LEU A 201 23.10 -32.01 22.49
C LEU A 201 22.53 -30.59 22.63
N PHE A 202 23.42 -29.59 22.63
CA PHE A 202 23.10 -28.17 22.65
C PHE A 202 22.69 -27.69 21.25
N LYS A 203 21.45 -27.98 20.87
CA LYS A 203 20.81 -27.55 19.62
C LYS A 203 19.75 -26.49 19.90
N PRO A 204 20.11 -25.19 19.89
CA PRO A 204 19.13 -24.12 19.93
C PRO A 204 18.36 -24.04 18.61
N GLU A 205 17.06 -23.79 18.70
CA GLU A 205 16.15 -23.75 17.54
C GLU A 205 15.67 -22.33 17.19
N PHE A 206 15.78 -21.38 18.13
CA PHE A 206 15.20 -20.04 18.01
C PHE A 206 16.26 -18.92 17.90
N SER A 207 15.87 -17.82 17.25
CA SER A 207 16.64 -16.58 17.19
C SER A 207 15.72 -15.38 16.98
N ILE A 208 16.05 -14.24 17.60
CA ILE A 208 15.34 -12.97 17.41
C ILE A 208 16.19 -12.08 16.52
N ASN A 209 15.54 -11.48 15.52
CA ASN A 209 16.09 -10.43 14.68
C ASN A 209 15.16 -9.22 14.83
N ALA A 210 15.59 -8.19 15.52
CA ALA A 210 14.78 -7.01 15.83
C ALA A 210 15.45 -5.74 15.31
N ALA A 211 14.66 -4.73 14.95
CA ALA A 211 15.09 -3.37 14.73
C ALA A 211 14.26 -2.45 15.63
N ILE A 212 14.92 -1.63 16.44
CA ILE A 212 14.28 -0.76 17.44
C ILE A 212 14.84 0.67 17.35
N PRO A 213 14.08 1.70 17.76
CA PRO A 213 14.59 3.08 17.84
C PRO A 213 15.83 3.24 18.73
N GLU A 214 16.64 4.26 18.49
CA GLU A 214 17.72 4.72 19.36
C GLU A 214 17.17 5.08 20.74
N GLY A 215 17.86 4.67 21.81
CA GLY A 215 17.37 4.83 23.19
C GLY A 215 16.30 3.81 23.61
N ALA A 216 15.73 3.03 22.70
CA ALA A 216 14.83 1.93 23.07
C ALA A 216 15.61 0.70 23.57
N VAL A 217 14.98 -0.05 24.47
CA VAL A 217 15.50 -1.30 25.04
C VAL A 217 14.59 -2.45 24.62
N ILE A 218 15.15 -3.46 23.95
CA ILE A 218 14.48 -4.74 23.75
C ILE A 218 14.74 -5.67 24.94
N TYR A 219 13.70 -6.36 25.39
CA TYR A 219 13.75 -7.39 26.42
C TYR A 219 13.48 -8.75 25.80
N VAL A 220 14.16 -9.79 26.29
CA VAL A 220 13.93 -11.20 25.92
C VAL A 220 13.72 -11.98 27.21
N ASN A 221 12.58 -12.67 27.32
CA ASN A 221 12.11 -13.37 28.52
C ASN A 221 12.18 -12.51 29.80
N GLY A 222 11.88 -11.21 29.66
CA GLY A 222 11.93 -10.22 30.74
C GLY A 222 13.32 -9.65 31.06
N ILE A 223 14.37 -10.07 30.37
CA ILE A 223 15.75 -9.63 30.57
C ILE A 223 16.15 -8.63 29.47
N ALA A 224 16.62 -7.45 29.88
CA ALA A 224 17.04 -6.39 28.96
C ALA A 224 18.27 -6.83 28.13
N VAL A 225 18.22 -6.56 26.82
CA VAL A 225 19.29 -6.89 25.87
C VAL A 225 20.32 -5.75 25.85
N ASP A 226 21.58 -6.13 26.11
CA ASP A 226 22.76 -5.26 26.08
C ASP A 226 23.19 -4.92 24.63
N GLU A 227 23.73 -3.71 24.41
CA GLU A 227 24.19 -3.22 23.09
C GLU A 227 25.18 -4.17 22.38
N LYS A 228 25.91 -5.05 23.11
CA LYS A 228 26.77 -6.07 22.50
C LYS A 228 26.05 -7.06 21.57
N TYR A 229 24.73 -7.14 21.63
CA TYR A 229 23.89 -7.93 20.72
C TYR A 229 23.41 -7.14 19.48
N ALA A 230 23.76 -5.87 19.38
CA ALA A 230 23.54 -5.08 18.17
C ALA A 230 24.46 -5.54 17.03
N VAL A 231 23.90 -5.64 15.83
CA VAL A 231 24.59 -6.05 14.59
C VAL A 231 24.70 -4.94 13.55
N GLY A 232 24.19 -3.75 13.87
CA GLY A 232 24.33 -2.53 13.05
C GLY A 232 23.22 -1.52 13.31
N LYS A 233 23.26 -0.41 12.56
CA LYS A 233 22.14 0.54 12.45
C LYS A 233 21.23 0.18 11.27
N MET A 234 20.08 0.83 11.17
CA MET A 234 19.32 0.89 9.92
C MET A 234 19.97 1.86 8.92
N THR A 235 19.59 1.70 7.65
CA THR A 235 20.12 2.47 6.51
C THR A 235 18.97 2.80 5.56
N SER A 236 19.13 3.81 4.70
CA SER A 236 18.14 4.17 3.67
C SER A 236 17.68 3.02 2.77
N ASN A 237 18.46 1.94 2.68
CA ASN A 237 18.15 0.76 1.85
C ASN A 237 17.19 -0.22 2.55
N ASP A 238 16.92 -0.03 3.85
CA ASP A 238 16.01 -0.87 4.65
C ASP A 238 14.55 -0.36 4.64
N PHE A 239 14.27 0.75 3.94
CA PHE A 239 12.98 1.48 3.98
C PHE A 239 12.34 1.66 2.59
N SER A 240 11.06 2.03 2.56
CA SER A 240 10.40 2.54 1.36
C SER A 240 11.13 3.78 0.84
N THR A 241 11.30 3.92 -0.48
CA THR A 241 12.07 5.04 -1.06
C THR A 241 11.35 6.41 -1.00
N LEU A 242 10.20 6.46 -0.33
CA LEU A 242 9.48 7.69 0.04
C LEU A 242 9.69 8.08 1.51
N GLU A 243 10.31 7.23 2.33
CA GLU A 243 10.65 7.58 3.70
C GLU A 243 11.80 8.58 3.76
N ASN A 244 11.79 9.47 4.76
CA ASN A 244 12.95 10.32 5.04
C ASN A 244 13.99 9.50 5.82
N PRO A 245 15.15 9.12 5.23
CA PRO A 245 16.13 8.27 5.90
C PRO A 245 16.78 8.94 7.12
N GLU A 246 16.71 10.27 7.26
CA GLU A 246 17.20 10.99 8.45
C GLU A 246 16.33 10.79 9.69
N VAL A 247 15.07 10.35 9.54
CA VAL A 247 14.18 9.99 10.67
C VAL A 247 14.54 8.61 11.24
N TYR A 248 15.15 7.75 10.42
CA TYR A 248 15.37 6.34 10.76
C TYR A 248 16.84 5.87 10.72
N SER A 249 17.80 6.80 10.64
CA SER A 249 19.20 6.52 11.00
C SER A 249 19.33 6.14 12.47
N GLU A 250 18.47 6.71 13.30
CA GLU A 250 18.35 6.52 14.75
C GLU A 250 17.63 5.20 15.10
N TRP A 251 18.01 4.09 14.44
CA TRP A 251 17.45 2.75 14.69
C TRP A 251 18.56 1.70 14.73
N THR A 252 18.50 0.80 15.70
CA THR A 252 19.52 -0.23 15.98
C THR A 252 18.98 -1.63 15.71
N LYS A 253 19.72 -2.42 14.94
CA LYS A 253 19.41 -3.83 14.62
C LYS A 253 20.05 -4.75 15.66
N TYR A 254 19.27 -5.64 16.26
CA TYR A 254 19.70 -6.65 17.22
C TYR A 254 19.55 -8.06 16.64
N LYS A 255 20.47 -8.97 16.99
CA LYS A 255 20.40 -10.39 16.60
C LYS A 255 20.75 -11.31 17.75
N ILE A 256 19.74 -11.70 18.52
CA ILE A 256 19.85 -12.69 19.59
C ILE A 256 19.78 -14.09 18.95
N LYS A 257 20.75 -14.94 19.27
CA LYS A 257 20.86 -16.32 18.77
C LYS A 257 20.98 -17.28 19.96
N ASN A 258 20.95 -18.57 19.64
CA ASN A 258 21.20 -19.68 20.55
C ASN A 258 20.10 -19.84 21.61
N LEU A 259 18.85 -19.54 21.26
CA LEU A 259 17.68 -19.71 22.12
C LEU A 259 17.10 -21.12 21.91
N TYR A 260 16.73 -21.79 22.99
CA TYR A 260 16.23 -23.18 23.02
C TYR A 260 14.71 -23.26 23.13
N PHE A 261 14.09 -22.25 23.75
CA PHE A 261 12.64 -22.14 23.88
C PHE A 261 12.10 -21.01 22.99
N GLU A 262 10.80 -21.05 22.68
CA GLU A 262 10.13 -19.97 21.94
C GLU A 262 10.15 -18.69 22.77
N PRO A 263 10.87 -17.63 22.34
CA PRO A 263 11.20 -16.54 23.24
C PRO A 263 10.09 -15.48 23.28
N GLN A 264 9.72 -15.04 24.47
CA GLN A 264 8.89 -13.86 24.66
C GLN A 264 9.77 -12.60 24.57
N TYR A 265 9.32 -11.58 23.85
CA TYR A 265 10.06 -10.33 23.71
C TYR A 265 9.14 -9.12 23.64
N HIS A 266 9.64 -7.99 24.10
CA HIS A 266 8.99 -6.69 23.96
C HIS A 266 10.02 -5.57 23.91
N VAL A 267 9.59 -4.35 23.57
CA VAL A 267 10.47 -3.19 23.47
C VAL A 267 9.88 -2.02 24.25
N GLU A 268 10.73 -1.25 24.91
CA GLU A 268 10.35 -0.03 25.63
C GLU A 268 11.23 1.15 25.18
N LEU A 269 10.62 2.33 25.01
CA LEU A 269 11.31 3.60 24.82
C LEU A 269 10.84 4.57 25.90
N ASP A 270 11.75 5.13 26.70
CA ASP A 270 11.45 5.99 27.86
C ASP A 270 10.40 5.41 28.84
N GLY A 271 10.31 4.08 28.93
CA GLY A 271 9.33 3.36 29.75
C GLY A 271 7.94 3.21 29.13
N VAL A 272 7.77 3.58 27.86
CA VAL A 272 6.57 3.32 27.04
C VAL A 272 6.79 2.05 26.22
N HIS A 273 5.87 1.09 26.35
CA HIS A 273 5.87 -0.13 25.54
C HIS A 273 5.64 0.21 24.05
N LEU A 274 6.46 -0.36 23.17
CA LEU A 274 6.31 -0.22 21.72
C LEU A 274 5.58 -1.44 21.15
N ASP A 275 4.51 -1.20 20.40
CA ASP A 275 3.77 -2.27 19.73
C ASP A 275 4.54 -2.82 18.53
N TRP A 276 4.27 -4.08 18.18
CA TRP A 276 4.82 -4.72 16.99
C TRP A 276 4.24 -4.06 15.73
N ALA A 277 5.11 -3.57 14.85
CA ALA A 277 4.70 -2.92 13.61
C ALA A 277 4.53 -3.94 12.47
N LYS A 278 5.56 -4.76 12.24
CA LYS A 278 5.59 -5.84 11.24
C LYS A 278 6.83 -6.70 11.39
N SER A 279 6.90 -7.81 10.67
CA SER A 279 8.15 -8.40 10.18
C SER A 279 8.36 -8.07 8.70
N HIS A 280 9.56 -7.61 8.33
CA HIS A 280 10.09 -7.86 6.97
C HIS A 280 10.88 -9.19 6.99
N ASP A 281 11.26 -9.69 5.81
CA ASP A 281 11.95 -10.96 5.52
C ASP A 281 13.17 -11.32 6.40
N THR A 282 13.65 -10.43 7.26
CA THR A 282 14.77 -10.69 8.18
C THR A 282 14.65 -10.04 9.57
N TYR A 283 13.75 -9.07 9.81
CA TYR A 283 13.67 -8.32 11.08
C TYR A 283 12.23 -7.97 11.48
N VAL A 284 11.96 -7.95 12.79
CA VAL A 284 10.74 -7.43 13.43
C VAL A 284 10.96 -5.97 13.87
N PHE A 285 9.94 -5.12 13.69
CA PHE A 285 9.97 -3.69 13.99
C PHE A 285 8.98 -3.32 15.10
N PHE A 286 9.30 -2.27 15.88
CA PHE A 286 8.53 -1.84 17.04
C PHE A 286 8.44 -0.31 17.09
N GLU A 287 7.24 0.24 17.28
CA GLU A 287 7.03 1.70 17.32
C GLU A 287 5.86 2.12 18.23
N SER A 288 5.81 3.41 18.58
CA SER A 288 4.83 3.98 19.51
C SER A 288 3.53 4.39 18.80
N GLY A 289 2.79 3.41 18.28
CA GLY A 289 1.35 3.55 18.10
C GLY A 289 0.82 4.12 16.78
N THR A 290 1.55 4.02 15.67
CA THR A 290 0.97 4.06 14.31
C THR A 290 1.69 3.07 13.37
N GLY A 291 1.51 1.76 13.60
CA GLY A 291 2.22 0.71 12.87
C GLY A 291 2.15 0.84 11.33
N ILE A 292 3.30 0.63 10.66
CA ILE A 292 3.49 0.61 9.19
C ILE A 292 2.20 0.50 8.37
N ALA A 293 1.82 1.61 7.72
CA ALA A 293 0.55 1.75 7.01
C ALA A 293 0.70 2.03 5.51
N ASP A 294 -0.34 1.68 4.76
CA ASP A 294 -0.48 1.99 3.34
C ASP A 294 -1.39 3.23 3.17
N TYR A 295 -0.81 4.35 2.75
CA TYR A 295 -1.54 5.62 2.59
C TYR A 295 -2.06 5.77 1.17
N THR A 296 -3.25 6.37 1.02
CA THR A 296 -3.85 6.69 -0.29
C THR A 296 -3.92 8.20 -0.49
N LEU A 297 -3.78 8.65 -1.74
CA LEU A 297 -3.97 10.05 -2.13
C LEU A 297 -4.86 10.16 -3.36
N THR A 298 -6.02 10.81 -3.23
CA THR A 298 -6.87 11.23 -4.35
C THR A 298 -6.60 12.68 -4.72
N VAL A 299 -6.33 12.95 -6.01
CA VAL A 299 -5.83 14.26 -6.48
C VAL A 299 -6.19 14.52 -7.95
N PRO A 300 -6.42 15.77 -8.41
CA PRO A 300 -6.69 16.06 -9.82
C PRO A 300 -5.56 15.58 -10.74
N LYS A 301 -5.90 14.98 -11.89
CA LYS A 301 -4.94 14.29 -12.78
C LYS A 301 -3.84 15.19 -13.35
N LYS A 302 -4.09 16.49 -13.40
CA LYS A 302 -3.15 17.55 -13.84
C LYS A 302 -2.24 18.09 -12.74
N ALA A 303 -2.22 17.46 -11.57
CA ALA A 303 -1.43 17.90 -10.43
C ALA A 303 -0.07 17.20 -10.37
N ASP A 304 0.97 17.97 -10.06
CA ASP A 304 2.27 17.43 -9.68
C ASP A 304 2.27 17.17 -8.16
N VAL A 305 2.67 15.98 -7.74
CA VAL A 305 2.63 15.56 -6.32
C VAL A 305 4.04 15.35 -5.80
N THR A 306 4.29 15.82 -4.57
CA THR A 306 5.50 15.60 -3.80
C THR A 306 5.12 14.94 -2.47
N VAL A 307 5.81 13.86 -2.10
CA VAL A 307 5.71 13.18 -0.79
C VAL A 307 7.07 13.22 -0.13
N ASN A 308 7.15 13.69 1.13
CA ASN A 308 8.39 13.77 1.91
C ASN A 308 9.54 14.46 1.14
N GLY A 309 9.22 15.54 0.41
CA GLY A 309 10.17 16.29 -0.42
C GLY A 309 10.52 15.66 -1.78
N ARG A 310 10.03 14.45 -2.08
CA ARG A 310 10.28 13.74 -3.35
C ARG A 310 9.07 13.78 -4.28
N SER A 311 9.29 14.18 -5.54
CA SER A 311 8.29 14.07 -6.61
C SER A 311 8.04 12.59 -6.98
N ILE A 312 6.78 12.23 -7.19
CA ILE A 312 6.33 10.87 -7.53
C ILE A 312 5.65 10.81 -8.90
N GLY A 313 5.90 9.72 -9.63
CA GLY A 313 5.31 9.44 -10.94
C GLY A 313 4.21 8.38 -10.90
N ASP A 314 3.89 7.83 -12.07
CA ASP A 314 2.84 6.81 -12.23
C ASP A 314 3.22 5.44 -11.63
N GLU A 315 4.43 5.26 -11.09
CA GLU A 315 4.83 4.05 -10.36
C GLU A 315 4.08 3.83 -9.04
N TYR A 316 3.44 4.86 -8.49
CA TYR A 316 2.54 4.77 -7.32
C TYR A 316 1.04 4.83 -7.69
N LEU A 317 0.70 4.90 -9.00
CA LEU A 317 -0.67 5.09 -9.48
C LEU A 317 -1.47 3.78 -9.39
N THR A 318 -2.49 3.72 -8.53
CA THR A 318 -3.31 2.52 -8.33
C THR A 318 -4.68 2.60 -9.00
N SER A 319 -5.28 3.79 -9.10
CA SER A 319 -6.51 3.98 -9.88
C SER A 319 -6.72 5.44 -10.31
N GLY A 320 -7.90 5.76 -10.86
CA GLY A 320 -8.29 7.09 -11.27
C GLY A 320 -9.75 7.12 -11.72
N GLY A 321 -10.29 8.32 -11.89
CA GLY A 321 -11.71 8.50 -12.22
C GLY A 321 -11.99 9.90 -12.77
N SER A 322 -13.19 10.42 -12.51
CA SER A 322 -13.56 11.79 -12.82
C SER A 322 -14.49 12.33 -11.74
N TYR A 323 -14.34 13.61 -11.41
CA TYR A 323 -15.21 14.30 -10.45
C TYR A 323 -16.63 14.42 -11.01
N ASP A 324 -17.62 14.41 -10.11
CA ASP A 324 -19.02 14.69 -10.44
C ASP A 324 -19.18 16.12 -11.02
N THR A 325 -20.08 16.26 -11.98
CA THR A 325 -20.38 17.55 -12.61
C THR A 325 -21.56 18.24 -11.94
N ASN A 326 -21.72 19.54 -12.21
CA ASN A 326 -22.90 20.32 -11.84
C ASN A 326 -24.20 19.91 -12.59
N GLY A 327 -24.21 18.80 -13.33
CA GLY A 327 -25.32 18.39 -14.21
C GLY A 327 -25.35 19.07 -15.59
N TYR A 328 -24.54 20.13 -15.78
CA TYR A 328 -24.42 20.90 -17.03
C TYR A 328 -23.10 20.61 -17.77
N GLU A 329 -22.33 19.61 -17.34
CA GLU A 329 -21.21 19.03 -18.11
C GLU A 329 -21.37 17.51 -18.21
N THR A 330 -20.94 16.93 -19.34
CA THR A 330 -21.05 15.49 -19.62
C THR A 330 -19.97 14.64 -18.95
N LYS A 331 -18.88 15.27 -18.49
CA LYS A 331 -17.78 14.65 -17.72
C LYS A 331 -16.97 15.74 -17.01
N GLY A 332 -16.69 15.56 -15.72
CA GLY A 332 -15.85 16.48 -14.95
C GLY A 332 -14.36 16.35 -15.28
N GLU A 333 -13.49 17.01 -14.52
CA GLU A 333 -12.05 16.73 -14.63
C GLU A 333 -11.70 15.35 -14.09
N GLU A 334 -10.60 14.80 -14.62
CA GLU A 334 -10.08 13.51 -14.19
C GLU A 334 -9.27 13.62 -12.90
N TYR A 335 -9.27 12.57 -12.09
CA TYR A 335 -8.41 12.42 -10.91
C TYR A 335 -7.56 11.16 -10.98
N LYS A 336 -6.43 11.18 -10.29
CA LYS A 336 -5.57 10.02 -9.99
C LYS A 336 -5.76 9.60 -8.54
N VAL A 337 -5.58 8.32 -8.25
CA VAL A 337 -5.41 7.79 -6.90
C VAL A 337 -4.04 7.13 -6.82
N TYR A 338 -3.21 7.63 -5.92
CA TYR A 338 -1.91 7.06 -5.60
C TYR A 338 -2.00 6.22 -4.33
N THR A 339 -1.16 5.18 -4.21
CA THR A 339 -0.97 4.43 -2.96
C THR A 339 0.51 4.38 -2.60
N PHE A 340 0.83 4.80 -1.39
CA PHE A 340 2.18 4.79 -0.82
C PHE A 340 2.22 3.70 0.24
N THR A 341 2.77 2.54 -0.13
CA THR A 341 2.77 1.36 0.74
C THR A 341 3.94 1.34 1.71
N GLY A 342 3.70 0.77 2.89
CA GLY A 342 4.73 0.48 3.89
C GLY A 342 5.41 1.71 4.49
N LEU A 343 4.65 2.75 4.85
CA LEU A 343 5.18 3.94 5.53
C LEU A 343 4.97 3.84 7.05
N PHE A 344 6.02 4.11 7.83
CA PHE A 344 6.01 4.12 9.29
C PHE A 344 5.36 5.41 9.83
N THR A 345 5.58 6.54 9.16
CA THR A 345 4.98 7.83 9.52
C THR A 345 4.00 8.34 8.46
N PRO A 346 2.99 9.15 8.84
CA PRO A 346 2.10 9.79 7.88
C PRO A 346 2.89 10.74 6.96
N PRO A 347 2.83 10.59 5.63
CA PRO A 347 3.64 11.38 4.71
C PRO A 347 3.26 12.87 4.70
N ASP A 348 4.29 13.73 4.59
CA ASP A 348 4.12 15.14 4.23
C ASP A 348 3.84 15.25 2.73
N ILE A 349 2.59 15.55 2.36
CA ILE A 349 2.15 15.64 0.97
C ILE A 349 1.98 17.10 0.54
N THR A 350 2.68 17.50 -0.52
CA THR A 350 2.55 18.80 -1.19
C THR A 350 2.09 18.60 -2.62
N ILE A 351 1.09 19.35 -3.07
CA ILE A 351 0.48 19.21 -4.40
C ILE A 351 0.55 20.53 -5.16
N LYS A 352 0.89 20.51 -6.44
CA LYS A 352 0.91 21.70 -7.30
C LYS A 352 -0.03 21.56 -8.49
N ILE A 353 -0.75 22.64 -8.82
CA ILE A 353 -1.64 22.70 -9.97
C ILE A 353 -1.38 24.05 -10.67
N GLY A 354 -0.50 24.03 -11.68
CA GLY A 354 0.12 25.25 -12.19
C GLY A 354 0.99 25.91 -11.12
N ASP A 355 1.00 27.24 -11.07
CA ASP A 355 1.84 28.01 -10.13
C ASP A 355 1.32 28.02 -8.68
N LYS A 356 0.21 27.31 -8.38
CA LYS A 356 -0.38 27.20 -7.04
C LYS A 356 -0.02 25.89 -6.35
N GLU A 357 0.24 26.00 -5.05
CA GLU A 357 0.54 24.90 -4.14
C GLU A 357 -0.63 24.67 -3.17
N TYR A 358 -0.92 23.41 -2.86
CA TYR A 358 -2.04 22.95 -2.05
C TYR A 358 -1.59 21.82 -1.10
N ILE A 359 -2.22 21.76 0.07
CA ILE A 359 -2.07 20.67 1.03
C ILE A 359 -3.37 19.86 0.99
N PRO A 360 -3.35 18.53 0.78
CA PRO A 360 -4.55 17.70 0.81
C PRO A 360 -5.11 17.58 2.23
N VAL A 361 -6.42 17.40 2.34
CA VAL A 361 -7.08 17.05 3.60
C VAL A 361 -6.76 15.60 3.94
N ARG A 362 -6.29 15.33 5.16
CA ARG A 362 -6.05 13.97 5.68
C ARG A 362 -7.24 13.51 6.53
N ASP A 363 -7.72 12.30 6.25
CA ASP A 363 -8.61 11.51 7.09
C ASP A 363 -7.98 10.12 7.29
N ASP A 364 -7.44 9.88 8.48
CA ASP A 364 -6.66 8.69 8.87
C ASP A 364 -5.57 8.26 7.85
N LEU A 365 -5.81 7.22 7.04
CA LEU A 365 -4.87 6.71 6.00
C LEU A 365 -5.14 7.28 4.60
N THR A 366 -6.11 8.17 4.45
CA THR A 366 -6.50 8.78 3.16
C THR A 366 -6.20 10.26 3.14
N TYR A 367 -5.56 10.70 2.07
CA TYR A 367 -5.39 12.10 1.72
C TYR A 367 -6.27 12.42 0.51
N THR A 368 -6.96 13.55 0.51
CA THR A 368 -7.79 14.00 -0.60
C THR A 368 -7.56 15.49 -0.87
N LEU A 369 -7.24 15.83 -2.12
CA LEU A 369 -7.43 17.17 -2.65
C LEU A 369 -8.56 17.10 -3.68
N ASP A 370 -9.74 17.61 -3.31
CA ASP A 370 -10.79 17.90 -4.29
C ASP A 370 -10.32 18.93 -5.31
N TYR A 371 -10.89 18.90 -6.51
CA TYR A 371 -10.57 19.89 -7.54
C TYR A 371 -10.87 21.32 -7.03
N PRO A 372 -9.86 22.21 -6.89
CA PRO A 372 -10.02 23.49 -6.20
C PRO A 372 -11.11 24.37 -6.81
N SER A 373 -12.00 24.92 -5.96
CA SER A 373 -13.19 25.65 -6.39
C SER A 373 -12.88 26.88 -7.22
N GLU A 374 -11.78 27.56 -6.96
CA GLU A 374 -11.36 28.76 -7.69
C GLU A 374 -10.67 28.44 -9.03
N LEU A 375 -10.42 27.17 -9.32
CA LEU A 375 -10.04 26.66 -10.65
C LEU A 375 -11.23 26.17 -11.48
N LYS A 376 -12.47 26.26 -10.95
CA LYS A 376 -13.72 25.98 -11.67
C LYS A 376 -14.27 27.27 -12.28
N TYR A 377 -14.88 27.16 -13.46
CA TYR A 377 -15.54 28.27 -14.12
C TYR A 377 -16.92 28.55 -13.53
N LYS A 378 -17.33 29.82 -13.63
CA LYS A 378 -18.63 30.34 -13.19
C LYS A 378 -19.26 31.16 -14.31
N ALA A 379 -20.47 30.81 -14.71
CA ALA A 379 -21.25 31.57 -15.69
C ALA A 379 -22.23 32.51 -14.97
N VAL A 380 -22.21 33.79 -15.37
CA VAL A 380 -23.22 34.79 -15.02
C VAL A 380 -23.90 35.20 -16.31
N ILE A 381 -25.20 34.93 -16.43
CA ILE A 381 -25.93 35.02 -17.70
C ILE A 381 -27.11 35.99 -17.54
N ASP A 382 -26.95 37.19 -18.08
CA ASP A 382 -27.99 38.21 -18.14
C ASP A 382 -28.84 38.00 -19.40
N VAL A 383 -30.11 37.59 -19.24
CA VAL A 383 -31.04 37.37 -20.36
C VAL A 383 -32.28 38.26 -20.30
N PRO A 384 -32.90 38.61 -21.44
CA PRO A 384 -34.18 39.33 -21.45
C PRO A 384 -35.28 38.47 -20.80
N LYS A 385 -36.13 39.07 -19.96
CA LYS A 385 -37.19 38.33 -19.26
C LYS A 385 -38.14 37.63 -20.24
N GLY A 386 -38.39 36.35 -19.99
CA GLY A 386 -39.17 35.46 -20.87
C GLY A 386 -38.32 34.56 -21.76
N TYR A 387 -37.00 34.76 -21.79
CA TYR A 387 -36.03 33.84 -22.39
C TYR A 387 -35.41 32.96 -21.31
N THR A 388 -34.90 31.79 -21.69
CA THR A 388 -34.12 30.91 -20.82
C THR A 388 -32.85 30.47 -21.54
N PRO A 389 -31.67 30.59 -20.91
CA PRO A 389 -30.43 30.05 -21.48
C PRO A 389 -30.40 28.52 -21.49
N THR A 390 -29.65 27.97 -22.46
CA THR A 390 -29.08 26.62 -22.39
C THR A 390 -27.58 26.73 -22.16
N VAL A 391 -27.04 25.85 -21.33
CA VAL A 391 -25.60 25.73 -21.03
C VAL A 391 -25.14 24.34 -21.41
N ASN A 392 -24.14 24.25 -22.28
CA ASN A 392 -23.67 23.01 -22.91
C ASN A 392 -24.81 22.18 -23.54
N GLY A 393 -25.88 22.86 -24.01
CA GLY A 393 -27.08 22.26 -24.59
C GLY A 393 -28.20 21.91 -23.60
N VAL A 394 -27.95 21.93 -22.28
CA VAL A 394 -28.96 21.66 -21.24
C VAL A 394 -29.64 22.96 -20.83
N LYS A 395 -30.98 22.98 -20.74
CA LYS A 395 -31.74 24.18 -20.35
C LYS A 395 -31.56 24.47 -18.85
N LEU A 396 -31.28 25.72 -18.49
CA LEU A 396 -31.29 26.14 -17.09
C LEU A 396 -32.72 26.19 -16.54
N THR A 397 -32.85 25.94 -15.23
CA THR A 397 -34.09 26.11 -14.48
C THR A 397 -34.10 27.43 -13.72
N ASP A 398 -35.28 27.84 -13.26
CA ASP A 398 -35.46 29.09 -12.51
C ASP A 398 -34.73 29.07 -11.13
N ASP A 399 -34.30 27.89 -10.65
CA ASP A 399 -33.54 27.71 -9.40
C ASP A 399 -32.16 28.41 -9.43
N TYR A 400 -31.62 28.67 -10.62
CA TYR A 400 -30.34 29.37 -10.83
C TYR A 400 -30.52 30.90 -11.00
N ILE A 401 -31.73 31.44 -10.86
CA ILE A 401 -31.98 32.89 -10.95
C ILE A 401 -31.56 33.57 -9.65
N VAL A 402 -30.55 34.43 -9.71
CA VAL A 402 -30.05 35.20 -8.55
C VAL A 402 -30.52 36.66 -8.52
N ASP A 403 -30.94 37.22 -9.66
CA ASP A 403 -31.48 38.58 -9.74
C ASP A 403 -32.53 38.72 -10.86
N THR A 404 -33.42 39.70 -10.74
CA THR A 404 -34.34 40.15 -11.80
C THR A 404 -34.44 41.66 -11.75
N LYS A 405 -33.50 42.32 -12.43
CA LYS A 405 -33.33 43.76 -12.50
C LYS A 405 -34.03 44.39 -13.70
N SER A 406 -34.21 45.72 -13.67
CA SER A 406 -34.56 46.46 -14.89
C SER A 406 -33.39 46.39 -15.87
N ALA A 407 -33.67 46.30 -17.17
CA ALA A 407 -32.63 46.24 -18.22
C ALA A 407 -31.85 47.57 -18.42
N TYR A 408 -32.01 48.54 -17.53
CA TYR A 408 -31.61 49.95 -17.70
C TYR A 408 -30.55 50.39 -16.70
N ALA A 409 -29.39 49.74 -16.70
CA ALA A 409 -28.21 50.33 -16.08
C ALA A 409 -27.77 51.57 -16.90
N GLY A 410 -27.70 52.74 -16.28
CA GLY A 410 -27.30 54.00 -16.91
C GLY A 410 -28.35 54.67 -17.81
N LEU A 411 -29.60 54.19 -17.81
CA LEU A 411 -30.73 54.77 -18.57
C LEU A 411 -31.97 55.01 -17.69
N GLU A 412 -31.79 55.10 -16.37
CA GLU A 412 -32.84 55.17 -15.35
C GLU A 412 -33.79 56.37 -15.57
N GLU A 413 -33.25 57.52 -16.01
CA GLU A 413 -34.05 58.70 -16.35
C GLU A 413 -35.04 58.50 -17.51
N LEU A 414 -34.81 57.50 -18.38
CA LEU A 414 -35.63 57.25 -19.57
C LEU A 414 -36.85 56.37 -19.28
N SER A 415 -36.84 55.62 -18.17
CA SER A 415 -37.91 54.70 -17.74
C SER A 415 -39.33 55.26 -17.92
N LYS A 416 -39.54 56.53 -17.56
CA LYS A 416 -40.80 57.27 -17.64
C LYS A 416 -41.36 57.54 -19.05
N TYR A 417 -40.60 57.27 -20.11
CA TYR A 417 -41.04 57.45 -21.51
C TYR A 417 -41.48 56.14 -22.19
N LEU A 418 -41.43 55.01 -21.46
CA LEU A 418 -41.73 53.66 -21.98
C LEU A 418 -43.06 53.17 -21.42
N LYS A 419 -43.84 52.43 -22.22
CA LYS A 419 -45.10 51.82 -21.74
C LYS A 419 -44.85 50.58 -20.87
N LEU A 420 -43.75 49.86 -21.15
CA LEU A 420 -43.31 48.68 -20.42
C LEU A 420 -41.78 48.75 -20.24
N SER A 421 -41.30 48.62 -19.01
CA SER A 421 -39.87 48.52 -18.72
C SER A 421 -39.36 47.11 -19.01
N PRO A 422 -38.48 46.91 -20.00
CA PRO A 422 -37.75 45.66 -20.15
C PRO A 422 -36.96 45.31 -18.89
N THR A 423 -36.89 44.02 -18.62
CA THR A 423 -36.26 43.43 -17.42
C THR A 423 -35.28 42.36 -17.86
N VAL A 424 -34.18 42.26 -17.12
CA VAL A 424 -33.15 41.23 -17.28
C VAL A 424 -33.25 40.26 -16.11
N VAL A 425 -33.16 38.98 -16.41
CA VAL A 425 -33.06 37.90 -15.44
C VAL A 425 -31.61 37.45 -15.44
N THR A 426 -30.96 37.46 -14.26
CA THR A 426 -29.59 37.00 -14.10
C THR A 426 -29.60 35.58 -13.58
N TYR A 427 -29.12 34.65 -14.41
CA TYR A 427 -28.81 33.30 -13.98
C TYR A 427 -27.35 33.25 -13.52
N GLU A 428 -27.07 32.52 -12.45
CA GLU A 428 -25.72 32.28 -11.96
C GLU A 428 -25.55 30.78 -11.69
N ILE A 429 -24.52 30.17 -12.29
CA ILE A 429 -24.19 28.76 -12.11
C ILE A 429 -22.68 28.58 -12.14
N ASP A 430 -22.15 27.81 -11.21
CA ASP A 430 -20.72 27.56 -11.02
C ASP A 430 -20.38 26.06 -11.11
N GLY A 431 -19.19 25.68 -10.63
CA GLY A 431 -18.77 24.28 -10.57
C GLY A 431 -18.28 23.68 -11.89
N PHE A 432 -18.21 24.47 -12.97
CA PHE A 432 -17.78 23.98 -14.29
C PHE A 432 -16.28 23.68 -14.33
N PHE A 433 -15.89 22.56 -14.92
CA PHE A 433 -14.50 22.17 -15.12
C PHE A 433 -13.88 22.83 -16.36
N LYS A 434 -14.70 23.13 -17.37
CA LYS A 434 -14.31 23.78 -18.63
C LYS A 434 -15.15 25.04 -18.88
N LYS A 435 -14.73 25.90 -19.81
CA LYS A 435 -15.50 27.10 -20.19
C LYS A 435 -16.88 26.67 -20.74
N PRO A 436 -18.01 27.07 -20.12
CA PRO A 436 -19.34 26.68 -20.59
C PRO A 436 -19.72 27.35 -21.92
N ASP A 437 -20.35 26.58 -22.81
CA ASP A 437 -21.02 27.08 -24.01
C ASP A 437 -22.45 27.52 -23.66
N VAL A 438 -22.73 28.82 -23.71
CA VAL A 438 -24.05 29.37 -23.37
C VAL A 438 -24.76 29.86 -24.63
N LYS A 439 -26.03 29.48 -24.78
CA LYS A 439 -26.89 29.90 -25.89
C LYS A 439 -28.27 30.33 -25.38
N VAL A 440 -28.87 31.32 -26.04
CA VAL A 440 -30.21 31.82 -25.75
C VAL A 440 -30.94 31.92 -27.09
N ASP A 441 -31.99 31.13 -27.28
CA ASP A 441 -32.70 31.10 -28.56
C ASP A 441 -33.35 32.46 -28.86
N GLY A 442 -33.29 32.91 -30.12
CA GLY A 442 -33.74 34.24 -30.53
C GLY A 442 -32.93 35.43 -30.00
N CYS A 443 -31.72 35.22 -29.47
CA CYS A 443 -30.82 36.28 -28.98
C CYS A 443 -29.40 36.17 -29.55
N ASP A 444 -28.75 37.32 -29.74
CA ASP A 444 -27.29 37.44 -29.82
C ASP A 444 -26.72 37.52 -28.39
N ILE A 445 -25.47 37.08 -28.18
CA ILE A 445 -24.79 37.11 -26.87
C ILE A 445 -23.44 37.81 -26.99
N VAL A 446 -23.17 38.76 -26.11
CA VAL A 446 -21.83 39.33 -25.86
C VAL A 446 -21.19 38.58 -24.70
N ILE A 447 -19.93 38.16 -24.87
CA ILE A 447 -19.18 37.41 -23.86
C ILE A 447 -18.05 38.30 -23.30
N THR A 448 -17.92 38.34 -21.98
CA THR A 448 -16.80 38.99 -21.27
C THR A 448 -16.20 37.99 -20.29
N GLU A 449 -14.86 37.91 -20.23
CA GLU A 449 -14.15 37.00 -19.33
C GLU A 449 -13.43 37.77 -18.22
N GLU A 450 -13.66 37.38 -16.96
CA GLU A 450 -13.05 37.90 -15.74
C GLU A 450 -12.41 36.70 -15.00
N ASP A 451 -11.18 36.36 -15.36
CA ASP A 451 -10.50 35.12 -14.93
C ASP A 451 -11.34 33.86 -15.21
N ASN A 452 -11.82 33.18 -14.17
CA ASN A 452 -12.69 31.99 -14.29
C ASN A 452 -14.20 32.34 -14.25
N LYS A 453 -14.57 33.60 -14.09
CA LYS A 453 -15.96 34.08 -14.22
C LYS A 453 -16.19 34.53 -15.66
N ILE A 454 -17.22 34.00 -16.31
CA ILE A 454 -17.62 34.40 -17.67
C ILE A 454 -19.01 35.04 -17.60
N LEU A 455 -19.10 36.25 -18.14
CA LEU A 455 -20.35 37.01 -18.24
C LEU A 455 -20.90 36.89 -19.66
N PHE A 456 -22.17 36.50 -19.75
CA PHE A 456 -22.91 36.33 -20.99
C PHE A 456 -24.09 37.31 -20.99
N ASP A 457 -24.03 38.34 -21.83
CA ASP A 457 -25.05 39.39 -21.94
C ASP A 457 -25.86 39.19 -23.23
N ALA A 458 -27.12 38.74 -23.08
CA ALA A 458 -27.97 38.39 -24.22
C ALA A 458 -28.91 39.54 -24.64
N SER A 459 -28.87 39.89 -25.93
CA SER A 459 -29.79 40.83 -26.58
C SER A 459 -30.73 40.10 -27.52
N ARG A 460 -32.02 40.48 -27.53
CA ARG A 460 -32.99 39.92 -28.49
C ARG A 460 -32.55 40.23 -29.93
N LEU A 461 -32.75 39.29 -30.85
CA LEU A 461 -32.54 39.53 -32.27
C LEU A 461 -33.56 40.55 -32.82
N PRO A 462 -33.14 41.56 -33.60
CA PRO A 462 -34.07 42.49 -34.23
C PRO A 462 -34.86 41.83 -35.36
N THR A 463 -36.19 41.92 -35.31
CA THR A 463 -37.05 41.57 -36.45
C THR A 463 -36.76 42.48 -37.65
N ASP A 464 -37.05 42.04 -38.88
CA ASP A 464 -36.85 42.87 -40.09
C ASP A 464 -37.57 44.23 -40.00
N LYS A 465 -38.73 44.26 -39.33
CA LYS A 465 -39.46 45.50 -39.05
C LYS A 465 -38.69 46.42 -38.09
N ILE A 466 -38.25 45.91 -36.94
CA ILE A 466 -37.43 46.69 -35.99
C ILE A 466 -36.16 47.18 -36.66
N LYS A 467 -35.47 46.29 -37.39
CA LYS A 467 -34.23 46.58 -38.12
C LYS A 467 -34.42 47.69 -39.14
N SER A 468 -35.44 47.62 -39.99
CA SER A 468 -35.72 48.65 -41.00
C SER A 468 -36.21 49.98 -40.41
N GLU A 469 -37.17 49.96 -39.48
CA GLU A 469 -37.69 51.18 -38.85
C GLU A 469 -36.62 51.91 -38.03
N CYS A 470 -35.86 51.18 -37.20
CA CYS A 470 -34.88 51.78 -36.28
C CYS A 470 -33.61 52.23 -36.98
N ILE A 471 -33.12 51.49 -37.99
CA ILE A 471 -31.99 51.96 -38.80
C ILE A 471 -32.37 53.24 -39.54
N ALA A 472 -33.52 53.30 -40.21
CA ALA A 472 -33.96 54.50 -40.92
C ALA A 472 -34.10 55.73 -39.99
N ALA A 473 -34.70 55.55 -38.81
CA ALA A 473 -34.84 56.62 -37.82
C ALA A 473 -33.48 57.09 -37.24
N ALA A 474 -32.55 56.16 -36.98
CA ALA A 474 -31.20 56.49 -36.53
C ALA A 474 -30.39 57.19 -37.63
N GLU A 475 -30.39 56.68 -38.87
CA GLU A 475 -29.70 57.30 -40.00
C GLU A 475 -30.15 58.74 -40.22
N GLU A 476 -31.47 58.99 -40.27
CA GLU A 476 -32.01 60.32 -40.50
C GLU A 476 -31.65 61.28 -39.35
N TYR A 477 -31.79 60.84 -38.09
CA TYR A 477 -31.40 61.65 -36.94
C TYR A 477 -29.90 61.98 -36.97
N VAL A 478 -29.03 60.97 -37.17
CA VAL A 478 -27.58 61.17 -37.14
C VAL A 478 -27.12 62.05 -38.31
N LYS A 479 -27.70 61.90 -39.50
CA LYS A 479 -27.40 62.77 -40.65
C LYS A 479 -27.85 64.21 -40.41
N ARG A 480 -29.00 64.43 -39.76
CA ARG A 480 -29.46 65.76 -39.32
C ARG A 480 -28.58 66.34 -38.20
N TYR A 481 -28.15 65.53 -37.24
CA TYR A 481 -27.23 65.93 -36.16
C TYR A 481 -25.88 66.37 -36.71
N ILE A 482 -25.26 65.57 -37.59
CA ILE A 482 -23.99 65.92 -38.26
C ILE A 482 -24.15 67.21 -39.07
N HIS A 483 -25.28 67.40 -39.78
CA HIS A 483 -25.57 68.63 -40.52
C HIS A 483 -25.73 69.85 -39.58
N TYR A 484 -26.47 69.70 -38.48
CA TYR A 484 -26.64 70.73 -37.46
C TYR A 484 -25.32 71.16 -36.81
N MET A 485 -24.45 70.19 -36.49
CA MET A 485 -23.12 70.47 -35.95
C MET A 485 -22.18 71.10 -36.98
N SER A 486 -22.30 70.76 -38.29
CA SER A 486 -21.39 71.27 -39.33
C SER A 486 -21.83 72.59 -39.97
N ARG A 487 -23.13 72.94 -39.99
CA ARG A 487 -23.60 74.24 -40.47
C ARG A 487 -23.32 75.39 -39.49
N GLY A 488 -23.07 75.10 -38.21
CA GLY A 488 -22.72 76.13 -37.22
C GLY A 488 -23.79 77.23 -37.16
N PHE A 489 -23.41 78.49 -37.33
CA PHE A 489 -24.38 79.60 -37.28
C PHE A 489 -25.33 79.67 -38.49
N ASP A 490 -25.04 78.99 -39.60
CA ASP A 490 -25.89 79.03 -40.80
C ASP A 490 -27.20 78.27 -40.58
N ASN A 491 -28.31 78.96 -40.86
CA ASN A 491 -29.68 78.48 -40.68
C ASN A 491 -29.93 77.76 -39.33
N LEU A 492 -29.26 78.22 -38.27
CA LEU A 492 -29.14 77.52 -36.99
C LEU A 492 -30.48 77.23 -36.31
N ASP A 493 -31.50 78.08 -36.50
CA ASP A 493 -32.85 77.85 -35.99
C ASP A 493 -33.55 76.65 -36.64
N GLU A 494 -33.52 76.56 -37.96
CA GLU A 494 -34.13 75.45 -38.72
C GLU A 494 -33.33 74.16 -38.55
N ASN A 495 -31.99 74.26 -38.56
CA ASN A 495 -31.11 73.12 -38.34
C ASN A 495 -31.30 72.52 -36.94
N TYR A 496 -31.35 73.35 -35.90
CA TYR A 496 -31.70 72.92 -34.54
C TYR A 496 -33.07 72.24 -34.49
N LYS A 497 -34.10 72.88 -35.05
CA LYS A 497 -35.47 72.36 -35.10
C LYS A 497 -35.51 70.99 -35.76
N SER A 498 -34.80 70.81 -36.88
CA SER A 498 -34.76 69.55 -37.63
C SER A 498 -34.27 68.36 -36.81
N VAL A 499 -33.36 68.59 -35.86
CA VAL A 499 -32.84 67.56 -34.94
C VAL A 499 -33.83 67.28 -33.82
N VAL A 500 -34.32 68.32 -33.12
CA VAL A 500 -35.15 68.12 -31.93
C VAL A 500 -36.57 67.63 -32.21
N GLU A 501 -37.09 67.79 -33.44
CA GLU A 501 -38.34 67.16 -33.91
C GLU A 501 -38.25 65.61 -34.04
N MET A 502 -37.04 65.05 -33.95
CA MET A 502 -36.77 63.62 -33.90
C MET A 502 -36.41 63.12 -32.49
N MET A 503 -36.42 63.99 -31.48
CA MET A 503 -36.04 63.64 -30.10
C MET A 503 -37.23 63.63 -29.16
N ILE A 504 -37.13 62.88 -28.06
CA ILE A 504 -38.10 62.96 -26.96
C ILE A 504 -37.87 64.26 -26.17
N SER A 505 -38.90 65.09 -26.08
CA SER A 505 -38.81 66.38 -25.39
C SER A 505 -38.49 66.20 -23.91
N GLY A 506 -37.54 66.98 -23.40
CA GLY A 506 -37.18 67.02 -21.98
C GLY A 506 -36.12 66.00 -21.52
N THR A 507 -35.62 65.11 -22.39
CA THR A 507 -34.44 64.28 -22.06
C THR A 507 -33.16 65.12 -21.89
N ALA A 508 -32.12 64.55 -21.28
CA ALA A 508 -30.82 65.20 -21.15
C ALA A 508 -30.25 65.60 -22.52
N SER A 509 -30.27 64.68 -23.50
CA SER A 509 -29.79 64.94 -24.86
C SER A 509 -30.62 65.98 -25.62
N TYR A 510 -31.94 66.01 -25.45
CA TYR A 510 -32.80 67.09 -26.02
C TYR A 510 -32.37 68.47 -25.49
N LYS A 511 -32.14 68.58 -24.18
CA LYS A 511 -31.67 69.81 -23.52
C LYS A 511 -30.25 70.19 -23.96
N MET A 512 -29.39 69.19 -24.19
CA MET A 512 -28.02 69.38 -24.70
C MET A 512 -28.02 70.03 -26.08
N MET A 513 -28.89 69.61 -27.01
CA MET A 513 -29.00 70.28 -28.32
C MET A 513 -29.36 71.76 -28.17
N GLY A 514 -30.25 72.10 -27.23
CA GLY A 514 -30.62 73.50 -26.93
C GLY A 514 -29.44 74.35 -26.43
N ARG A 515 -28.54 73.77 -25.62
CA ARG A 515 -27.30 74.41 -25.16
C ARG A 515 -26.27 74.54 -26.28
N LEU A 516 -26.02 73.48 -27.04
CA LEU A 516 -25.11 73.51 -28.20
C LEU A 516 -25.49 74.64 -29.17
N LYS A 517 -26.79 74.89 -29.37
CA LYS A 517 -27.30 76.01 -30.16
C LYS A 517 -26.87 77.37 -29.61
N SER A 518 -27.14 77.63 -28.33
CA SER A 518 -26.98 78.97 -27.73
C SER A 518 -25.56 79.28 -27.28
N ASP A 519 -24.82 78.27 -26.85
CA ASP A 519 -23.55 78.42 -26.14
C ASP A 519 -22.36 78.19 -27.08
N SER A 520 -22.54 77.44 -28.17
CA SER A 520 -21.43 76.97 -29.03
C SER A 520 -21.62 77.26 -30.53
N LEU A 521 -22.68 76.74 -31.16
CA LEU A 521 -22.80 76.70 -32.63
C LEU A 521 -22.99 78.08 -33.28
N VAL A 522 -23.52 79.06 -32.55
CA VAL A 522 -23.51 80.49 -32.95
C VAL A 522 -22.10 81.04 -33.25
N TRP A 523 -21.04 80.41 -32.74
CA TRP A 523 -19.64 80.80 -32.99
C TRP A 523 -18.90 79.88 -33.98
N VAL A 524 -19.57 78.83 -34.51
CA VAL A 524 -18.95 77.86 -35.43
C VAL A 524 -19.16 78.28 -36.87
N THR A 525 -18.06 78.38 -37.63
CA THR A 525 -18.09 78.72 -39.06
C THR A 525 -18.73 77.59 -39.89
N PRO A 526 -19.72 77.88 -40.76
CA PRO A 526 -20.41 76.87 -41.55
C PRO A 526 -19.48 76.09 -42.50
N ALA A 527 -19.55 74.77 -42.41
CA ALA A 527 -18.98 73.82 -43.37
C ALA A 527 -20.05 73.26 -44.32
N THR A 528 -19.63 72.63 -45.41
CA THR A 528 -20.45 71.65 -46.14
C THR A 528 -19.92 70.24 -45.91
N THR A 529 -20.81 69.28 -45.63
CA THR A 529 -20.45 67.89 -45.32
C THR A 529 -20.67 66.99 -46.53
N THR A 530 -19.63 66.27 -46.95
CA THR A 530 -19.70 65.13 -47.86
C THR A 530 -19.50 63.85 -47.07
N TYR A 531 -20.41 62.88 -47.21
CA TYR A 531 -20.23 61.54 -46.64
C TYR A 531 -19.30 60.72 -47.54
N ASN A 532 -18.17 60.28 -46.99
CA ASN A 532 -17.22 59.37 -47.62
C ASN A 532 -17.66 57.92 -47.36
N SER A 533 -18.10 57.65 -46.13
CA SER A 533 -18.79 56.42 -45.71
C SER A 533 -19.93 56.77 -44.75
N PHE A 534 -20.95 55.92 -44.69
CA PHE A 534 -21.96 55.93 -43.64
C PHE A 534 -22.58 54.54 -43.54
N SER A 535 -22.67 53.99 -42.34
CA SER A 535 -23.42 52.77 -42.07
C SER A 535 -24.18 52.90 -40.74
N THR A 536 -25.22 52.10 -40.55
CA THR A 536 -25.96 52.06 -39.27
C THR A 536 -26.51 50.66 -39.03
N ARG A 537 -26.41 50.20 -37.78
CA ARG A 537 -26.88 48.89 -37.34
C ARG A 537 -27.62 48.99 -36.01
N VAL A 538 -28.57 48.09 -35.79
CA VAL A 538 -29.08 47.82 -34.44
C VAL A 538 -27.95 47.14 -33.65
N THR A 539 -27.63 47.65 -32.47
CA THR A 539 -26.62 47.08 -31.56
C THR A 539 -27.25 46.40 -30.35
N ARG A 540 -28.48 46.77 -29.97
CA ARG A 540 -29.21 46.12 -28.87
C ARG A 540 -30.73 46.28 -28.99
N VAL A 541 -31.49 45.23 -28.68
CA VAL A 541 -32.96 45.27 -28.59
C VAL A 541 -33.39 44.94 -27.17
N TYR A 542 -33.81 45.96 -26.43
CA TYR A 542 -34.35 45.77 -25.08
C TYR A 542 -35.82 45.38 -25.12
N SER A 543 -36.62 46.03 -25.98
CA SER A 543 -38.02 45.69 -26.24
C SER A 543 -38.45 46.14 -27.63
N ASP A 544 -39.65 45.75 -28.03
CA ASP A 544 -40.27 46.15 -29.31
C ASP A 544 -40.57 47.67 -29.38
N GLU A 545 -40.36 48.40 -28.26
CA GLU A 545 -40.45 49.86 -28.15
C GLU A 545 -39.13 50.54 -27.74
N CYS A 546 -38.03 49.79 -27.55
CA CYS A 546 -36.77 50.32 -27.04
C CYS A 546 -35.55 49.63 -27.65
N VAL A 547 -34.81 50.35 -28.50
CA VAL A 547 -33.74 49.83 -29.35
C VAL A 547 -32.52 50.76 -29.31
N VAL A 548 -31.31 50.20 -29.36
CA VAL A 548 -30.08 50.96 -29.56
C VAL A 548 -29.58 50.73 -30.99
N CYS A 549 -29.28 51.81 -31.69
CA CYS A 549 -28.61 51.79 -32.98
C CYS A 549 -27.27 52.51 -32.88
N GLU A 550 -26.26 52.00 -33.58
CA GLU A 550 -24.98 52.70 -33.78
C GLU A 550 -24.81 53.06 -35.26
N SER A 551 -24.46 54.31 -35.50
CA SER A 551 -24.08 54.86 -36.80
C SER A 551 -22.57 55.10 -36.84
N GLU A 552 -21.89 54.53 -37.83
CA GLU A 552 -20.47 54.77 -38.12
C GLU A 552 -20.37 55.63 -39.38
N TYR A 553 -19.54 56.68 -39.36
CA TYR A 553 -19.41 57.61 -40.46
C TYR A 553 -17.94 57.99 -40.74
N ASP A 554 -17.66 58.27 -42.02
CA ASP A 554 -16.52 59.06 -42.46
C ASP A 554 -17.05 60.26 -43.25
N VAL A 555 -16.71 61.48 -42.84
CA VAL A 555 -17.13 62.71 -43.53
C VAL A 555 -15.97 63.62 -43.88
N THR A 556 -16.03 64.21 -45.07
CA THR A 556 -15.22 65.38 -45.43
C THR A 556 -16.04 66.64 -45.13
N GLN A 557 -15.57 67.49 -44.21
CA GLN A 557 -16.14 68.81 -43.98
C GLN A 557 -15.31 69.88 -44.69
N ASN A 558 -15.96 70.75 -45.45
CA ASN A 558 -15.32 71.82 -46.22
C ASN A 558 -15.76 73.20 -45.70
N THR A 559 -14.83 73.95 -45.10
CA THR A 559 -15.03 75.30 -44.56
C THR A 559 -14.23 76.28 -45.40
N SER A 560 -14.90 77.09 -46.22
CA SER A 560 -14.29 78.11 -47.10
C SER A 560 -13.14 77.60 -48.00
N GLY A 561 -13.17 76.32 -48.39
CA GLY A 561 -12.14 75.66 -49.22
C GLY A 561 -11.15 74.78 -48.44
N ILE A 562 -11.08 74.92 -47.11
CA ILE A 562 -10.30 74.06 -46.23
C ILE A 562 -11.08 72.77 -45.99
N LYS A 563 -10.50 71.62 -46.33
CA LYS A 563 -11.11 70.30 -46.14
C LYS A 563 -10.51 69.59 -44.93
N ASN A 564 -11.36 69.20 -43.98
CA ASN A 564 -11.01 68.35 -42.85
C ASN A 564 -11.77 67.03 -42.95
N ASN A 565 -11.11 65.92 -42.60
CA ASN A 565 -11.75 64.61 -42.54
C ASN A 565 -12.08 64.28 -41.08
N HIS A 566 -13.27 63.75 -40.83
CA HIS A 566 -13.72 63.31 -39.51
C HIS A 566 -14.39 61.94 -39.62
N SER A 567 -13.88 60.98 -38.86
CA SER A 567 -14.54 59.70 -38.57
C SER A 567 -15.24 59.77 -37.21
N GLY A 568 -16.00 58.74 -36.86
CA GLY A 568 -16.49 58.54 -35.50
C GLY A 568 -17.74 57.66 -35.44
N LYS A 569 -18.21 57.42 -34.21
CA LYS A 569 -19.43 56.65 -33.94
C LYS A 569 -20.44 57.46 -33.16
N ILE A 570 -21.71 57.30 -33.53
CA ILE A 570 -22.85 57.86 -32.80
C ILE A 570 -23.80 56.72 -32.46
N SER A 571 -23.90 56.41 -31.17
CA SER A 571 -24.91 55.49 -30.64
C SER A 571 -26.14 56.29 -30.19
N VAL A 572 -27.33 55.84 -30.58
CA VAL A 572 -28.62 56.45 -30.21
C VAL A 572 -29.55 55.43 -29.56
N VAL A 573 -30.19 55.86 -28.47
CA VAL A 573 -31.29 55.11 -27.85
C VAL A 573 -32.60 55.59 -28.47
N LEU A 574 -33.26 54.73 -29.24
CA LEU A 574 -34.56 54.97 -29.85
C LEU A 574 -35.67 54.38 -28.96
N ILE A 575 -36.69 55.19 -28.69
CA ILE A 575 -37.91 54.78 -27.98
C ILE A 575 -39.12 55.06 -28.87
N LYS A 576 -40.08 54.14 -28.92
CA LYS A 576 -41.29 54.27 -29.75
C LYS A 576 -42.40 55.00 -29.01
N VAL A 577 -42.73 56.22 -29.45
CA VAL A 577 -43.76 57.07 -28.85
C VAL A 577 -44.82 57.40 -29.91
N ASN A 578 -46.08 57.05 -29.64
CA ASN A 578 -47.21 57.25 -30.56
C ASN A 578 -46.92 56.74 -31.99
N GLU A 579 -46.44 55.50 -32.08
CA GLU A 579 -45.96 54.82 -33.30
C GLU A 579 -44.77 55.45 -34.05
N LYS A 580 -44.23 56.60 -33.60
CA LYS A 580 -42.98 57.17 -34.13
C LYS A 580 -41.78 56.77 -33.27
N TRP A 581 -40.69 56.33 -33.90
CA TRP A 581 -39.39 56.20 -33.24
C TRP A 581 -38.76 57.57 -33.01
N LEU A 582 -38.37 57.86 -31.76
CA LEU A 582 -37.74 59.11 -31.35
C LEU A 582 -36.46 58.83 -30.56
N VAL A 583 -35.45 59.66 -30.73
CA VAL A 583 -34.18 59.59 -30.00
C VAL A 583 -34.37 60.10 -28.58
N ALA A 584 -34.16 59.21 -27.61
CA ALA A 584 -34.21 59.50 -26.19
C ALA A 584 -32.84 59.97 -25.66
N SER A 585 -31.76 59.31 -26.11
CA SER A 585 -30.37 59.63 -25.76
C SER A 585 -29.43 59.49 -26.96
N ILE A 586 -28.32 60.25 -26.94
CA ILE A 586 -27.20 60.18 -27.89
C ILE A 586 -25.89 60.03 -27.12
N THR A 587 -25.03 59.13 -27.57
CA THR A 587 -23.65 58.93 -27.09
C THR A 587 -22.69 59.05 -28.27
N LEU A 588 -21.57 59.73 -28.05
CA LEU A 588 -20.48 59.92 -29.01
C LEU A 588 -19.29 59.05 -28.59
N SER A 589 -18.64 58.41 -29.55
CA SER A 589 -17.33 57.76 -29.39
C SER A 589 -16.44 58.04 -30.60
N GLU A 590 -15.13 58.11 -30.35
CA GLU A 590 -14.09 58.30 -31.36
C GLU A 590 -13.80 57.00 -32.14
#